data_AF-A0A535QL48-F1
#
_entry.id   AF-A0A535QL48-F1
#
_cell.length_a   1.000
_cell.length_b   1.000
_cell.length_c   1.000
_cell.angle_alpha   90.00
_cell.angle_beta   90.00
_cell.angle_gamma   90.00
#
_symmetry.space_group_name_H-M   'P 1'
#
loop_
_entity.id
_entity.type
_entity.pdbx_description
1 polymer ?
#
loop_
_entity_poly.entity_id
_entity_poly.type
_entity_poly.pdbx_seq_one_letter_code
_entity_poly.pdbx_strand_id
1 'polypeptide(L)'
;MAVMLKSRQEIAQLREAGRIVAQTYEVLRPHVQPGISTAELDKIAEDFIRSKGATPIYKGYGARPARSGMPAIPAFPATICVAVNDVICHGIPSPKQILREGDIIGVDIG
;
A
#
# COMPACT_ATOMS: atom_id res chain seq x y z
N MET A 1 -12.77 24.25 7.54
CA MET A 1 -13.11 22.81 7.49
C MET A 1 -13.49 22.36 8.89
N ALA A 2 -14.62 21.67 9.06
CA ALA A 2 -14.98 21.07 10.33
C ALA A 2 -14.36 19.67 10.44
N VAL A 3 -13.89 19.30 11.63
CA VAL A 3 -13.41 17.95 11.92
C VAL A 3 -14.61 17.06 12.23
N MET A 4 -14.75 15.95 11.50
CA MET A 4 -15.80 14.98 11.75
C MET A 4 -15.45 14.13 12.98
N LEU A 5 -16.24 14.26 14.05
CA LEU A 5 -16.09 13.42 15.23
C LEU A 5 -16.66 12.03 14.95
N LYS A 6 -15.87 11.00 15.23
CA LYS A 6 -16.26 9.60 15.02
C LYS A 6 -17.10 9.07 16.18
N SER A 7 -18.10 8.26 15.85
CA SER A 7 -18.86 7.48 16.82
C SER A 7 -17.97 6.41 17.46
N ARG A 8 -18.39 5.86 18.61
CA ARG A 8 -17.67 4.76 19.27
C ARG A 8 -17.53 3.53 18.36
N GLN A 9 -18.54 3.25 17.54
CA GLN A 9 -18.52 2.14 16.59
C GLN A 9 -17.49 2.37 15.48
N GLU A 10 -17.47 3.56 14.88
CA GLU A 10 -16.45 3.90 13.87
C GLU A 10 -15.03 3.84 14.45
N ILE A 11 -14.82 4.31 15.68
CA ILE A 11 -13.52 4.22 16.36
C ILE A 11 -13.10 2.76 16.55
N ALA A 12 -14.04 1.87 16.91
CA ALA A 12 -13.76 0.45 17.05
C ALA A 12 -13.36 -0.19 15.71
N GLN A 13 -14.04 0.17 14.61
CA GLN A 13 -13.70 -0.28 13.26
C GLN A 13 -12.34 0.25 12.80
N LEU A 14 -12.02 1.52 13.06
CA LEU A 14 -10.71 2.11 12.74
C LEU A 14 -9.58 1.42 13.51
N ARG A 15 -9.81 1.05 14.78
CA ARG A 15 -8.83 0.31 15.58
C ARG A 15 -8.55 -1.06 14.97
N GLU A 16 -9.58 -1.74 14.50
CA GLU A 16 -9.45 -3.04 13.85
C GLU A 16 -8.67 -2.94 12.53
N ALA A 17 -9.03 -1.98 11.67
CA ALA A 17 -8.30 -1.72 10.43
C ALA A 17 -6.82 -1.38 10.68
N GLY A 18 -6.55 -0.49 11.64
CA GLY A 18 -5.17 -0.14 12.03
C GLY A 18 -4.38 -1.32 12.59
N ARG A 19 -5.04 -2.26 13.28
CA ARG A 19 -4.40 -3.50 13.74
C ARG A 19 -4.00 -4.40 12.57
N ILE A 20 -4.85 -4.53 11.55
CA ILE A 20 -4.52 -5.30 10.35
C ILE A 20 -3.31 -4.66 9.64
N VAL A 21 -3.30 -3.34 9.47
CA VAL A 21 -2.17 -2.60 8.88
C VAL A 21 -0.86 -2.88 9.65
N ALA A 22 -0.88 -2.77 10.98
CA ALA A 22 0.28 -3.05 11.82
C ALA A 22 0.77 -4.50 11.66
N GLN A 23 -0.15 -5.47 11.59
CA GLN A 23 0.21 -6.87 11.36
C GLN A 23 0.79 -7.10 9.97
N THR A 24 0.34 -6.38 8.94
CA THR A 24 0.91 -6.47 7.58
C THR A 24 2.38 -6.04 7.58
N TYR A 25 2.75 -4.97 8.32
CA TYR A 25 4.15 -4.61 8.48
C TYR A 25 4.99 -5.73 9.08
N GLU A 26 4.49 -6.41 10.13
CA GLU A 26 5.21 -7.51 10.75
C GLU A 26 5.34 -8.73 9.84
N VAL A 27 4.33 -8.99 8.99
CA VAL A 27 4.41 -10.03 7.96
C VAL A 27 5.44 -9.69 6.90
N LEU A 28 5.52 -8.42 6.47
CA LEU A 28 6.50 -8.00 5.45
C LEU A 28 7.93 -7.96 5.96
N ARG A 29 8.14 -7.65 7.25
CA ARG A 29 9.45 -7.44 7.87
C ARG A 29 10.51 -8.50 7.51
N PRO A 30 10.27 -9.82 7.64
CA PRO A 30 11.27 -10.83 7.29
C PRO A 30 11.54 -10.96 5.78
N HIS A 31 10.68 -10.41 4.93
CA HIS A 31 10.81 -10.48 3.48
C HIS A 31 11.53 -9.27 2.88
N VAL A 32 11.68 -8.17 3.62
CA VAL A 32 12.46 -7.01 3.18
C VAL A 32 13.94 -7.35 3.27
N GLN A 33 14.45 -7.99 2.22
CA GLN A 33 15.84 -8.43 2.11
C GLN A 33 16.32 -8.33 0.65
N PRO A 34 17.64 -8.25 0.42
CA PRO A 34 18.18 -8.25 -0.94
C PRO A 34 17.69 -9.44 -1.76
N GLY A 35 17.40 -9.20 -3.04
CA GLY A 35 16.96 -10.22 -3.99
C GLY A 35 15.44 -10.37 -4.12
N ILE A 36 14.64 -9.81 -3.20
CA ILE A 36 13.18 -9.79 -3.38
C ILE A 36 12.76 -8.67 -4.34
N SER A 37 11.75 -8.91 -5.16
CA SER A 37 11.09 -7.86 -5.93
C SER A 37 10.06 -7.10 -5.10
N THR A 38 9.82 -5.83 -5.43
CA THR A 38 8.73 -5.08 -4.78
C THR A 38 7.35 -5.63 -5.11
N ALA A 39 7.19 -6.32 -6.24
CA ALA A 39 5.96 -7.05 -6.57
C ALA A 39 5.71 -8.28 -5.67
N GLU A 40 6.75 -8.97 -5.22
CA GLU A 40 6.61 -10.06 -4.24
C GLU A 40 6.18 -9.53 -2.87
N LEU A 41 6.73 -8.40 -2.44
CA LEU A 41 6.27 -7.71 -1.23
C LEU A 41 4.78 -7.31 -1.32
N ASP A 42 4.37 -6.75 -2.46
CA ASP A 42 2.96 -6.41 -2.70
C ASP A 42 2.03 -7.62 -2.63
N LYS A 43 2.45 -8.73 -3.23
CA LYS A 43 1.70 -10.00 -3.19
C LYS A 43 1.55 -10.53 -1.76
N ILE A 44 2.63 -10.52 -0.98
CA ILE A 44 2.60 -10.97 0.44
C ILE A 44 1.63 -10.10 1.24
N ALA A 45 1.67 -8.77 1.04
CA ALA A 45 0.75 -7.85 1.69
C ALA A 45 -0.71 -8.10 1.29
N GLU A 46 -0.99 -8.28 0.00
CA GLU A 46 -2.33 -8.55 -0.51
C GLU A 46 -2.90 -9.86 0.05
N ASP A 47 -2.11 -10.94 0.00
CA ASP A 47 -2.51 -12.25 0.50
C ASP A 47 -2.84 -12.17 2.01
N PHE A 48 -2.02 -11.47 2.79
CA PHE A 48 -2.27 -11.28 4.22
C PHE A 48 -3.52 -10.44 4.50
N ILE A 49 -3.66 -9.27 3.87
CA ILE A 49 -4.82 -8.37 4.08
C ILE A 49 -6.11 -9.11 3.74
N ARG A 50 -6.15 -9.82 2.61
CA ARG A 50 -7.32 -10.62 2.21
C ARG A 50 -7.60 -11.76 3.18
N SER A 51 -6.57 -12.41 3.73
CA SER A 51 -6.74 -13.46 4.75
C SER A 51 -7.42 -12.98 6.03
N LYS A 52 -7.38 -11.67 6.31
CA LYS A 52 -8.08 -11.03 7.44
C LYS A 52 -9.50 -10.58 7.08
N GLY A 53 -9.97 -10.86 5.87
CA GLY A 53 -11.28 -10.38 5.38
C GLY A 53 -11.30 -8.88 5.10
N ALA A 54 -10.12 -8.24 4.97
CA ALA A 54 -9.99 -6.83 4.64
C ALA A 54 -9.75 -6.61 3.13
N THR A 55 -9.95 -5.38 2.69
CA THR A 55 -9.78 -4.96 1.30
C THR A 55 -8.58 -4.01 1.20
N PRO A 56 -7.60 -4.26 0.32
CA PRO A 56 -6.55 -3.29 0.01
C PRO A 56 -7.14 -2.01 -0.58
N ILE A 57 -7.01 -0.87 0.09
CA ILE A 57 -7.74 0.34 -0.33
C ILE A 57 -7.07 1.06 -1.50
N TYR A 58 -5.77 0.86 -1.71
CA TYR A 58 -5.02 1.51 -2.78
C TYR A 58 -5.30 0.89 -4.14
N LYS A 59 -5.57 -0.43 -4.19
CA LYS A 59 -5.78 -1.15 -5.44
C LYS A 59 -7.10 -0.73 -6.08
N GLY A 60 -7.03 -0.06 -7.22
CA GLY A 60 -8.19 0.52 -7.90
C GLY A 60 -8.48 1.98 -7.53
N TYR A 61 -7.70 2.59 -6.64
CA TYR A 61 -7.94 3.95 -6.17
C TYR A 61 -7.54 5.02 -7.20
N GLY A 62 -8.24 6.17 -7.17
CA GLY A 62 -7.77 7.41 -7.79
C GLY A 62 -7.97 7.55 -9.30
N ALA A 63 -8.63 6.59 -9.97
CA ALA A 63 -8.92 6.70 -11.40
C ALA A 63 -9.72 7.96 -11.74
N ARG A 64 -9.33 8.66 -12.81
CA ARG A 64 -10.07 9.82 -13.32
C ARG A 64 -10.23 9.72 -14.84
N PRO A 65 -11.44 9.95 -15.39
CA PRO A 65 -11.63 9.99 -16.83
C PRO A 65 -10.88 11.16 -17.44
N ALA A 66 -10.61 11.05 -18.74
CA ALA A 66 -10.08 12.18 -19.51
C ALA A 66 -11.04 13.38 -19.40
N ARG A 67 -10.47 14.58 -19.37
CA ARG A 67 -11.19 15.86 -19.39
C ARG A 67 -10.60 16.72 -20.50
N SER A 68 -11.30 17.78 -20.92
CA SER A 68 -10.79 18.67 -21.96
C SER A 68 -9.38 19.18 -21.61
N GLY A 69 -8.39 18.81 -22.41
CA GLY A 69 -6.98 19.18 -22.20
C GLY A 69 -6.23 18.35 -21.14
N MET A 70 -6.83 17.30 -20.54
CA MET A 70 -6.15 16.42 -19.59
C MET A 70 -6.37 14.93 -19.92
N PRO A 71 -5.31 14.12 -19.96
CA PRO A 71 -5.44 12.68 -20.17
C PRO A 71 -6.16 12.02 -18.99
N ALA A 72 -6.65 10.79 -19.22
CA ALA A 72 -7.14 9.96 -18.13
C ALA A 72 -6.00 9.63 -17.15
N ILE A 73 -6.35 9.55 -15.86
CA ILE A 73 -5.44 9.06 -14.83
C ILE A 73 -5.86 7.62 -14.51
N PRO A 74 -5.00 6.61 -14.73
CA PRO A 74 -5.33 5.24 -14.42
C PRO A 74 -5.49 5.05 -12.90
N ALA A 75 -6.24 4.02 -12.51
CA ALA A 75 -6.28 3.60 -11.11
C ALA A 75 -4.89 3.17 -10.64
N PHE A 76 -4.60 3.37 -9.36
CA PHE A 76 -3.42 2.78 -8.74
C PHE A 76 -3.52 1.24 -8.77
N PRO A 77 -2.50 0.52 -9.24
CA PRO A 77 -2.67 -0.88 -9.62
C PRO A 77 -2.36 -1.89 -8.51
N ALA A 78 -1.80 -1.46 -7.38
CA ALA A 78 -1.19 -2.33 -6.37
C ALA A 78 -1.82 -2.17 -4.98
N THR A 79 -1.48 -3.08 -4.08
CA THR A 79 -1.98 -3.15 -2.70
C THR A 79 -1.21 -2.22 -1.78
N ILE A 80 0.12 -2.15 -1.90
CA ILE A 80 0.98 -1.26 -1.14
C ILE A 80 1.72 -0.29 -2.07
N CYS A 81 2.23 0.81 -1.52
CA CYS A 81 3.26 1.61 -2.19
C CYS A 81 4.63 1.18 -1.67
N VAL A 82 5.61 1.04 -2.57
CA VAL A 82 7.00 0.74 -2.20
C VAL A 82 7.93 1.78 -2.81
N ALA A 83 8.53 2.58 -1.95
CA ALA A 83 9.36 3.72 -2.31
C ALA A 83 10.83 3.41 -1.99
N VAL A 84 11.61 3.04 -3.01
CA VAL A 84 13.03 2.68 -2.87
C VAL A 84 13.89 3.92 -3.11
N ASN A 85 14.80 4.22 -2.18
CA ASN A 85 15.81 5.29 -2.27
C ASN A 85 15.25 6.69 -2.61
N ASP A 86 15.39 7.13 -3.86
CA ASP A 86 14.98 8.45 -4.35
C ASP A 86 13.48 8.56 -4.67
N VAL A 87 12.76 7.43 -4.67
CA VAL A 87 11.30 7.44 -4.78
C VAL A 87 10.71 8.08 -3.52
N ILE A 88 10.07 9.24 -3.69
CA ILE A 88 9.53 10.02 -2.57
C ILE A 88 8.33 9.33 -1.91
N CYS A 89 7.32 8.97 -2.70
CA CYS A 89 6.10 8.30 -2.26
C CYS A 89 5.40 7.64 -3.46
N HIS A 90 4.36 6.85 -3.18
CA HIS A 90 3.50 6.21 -4.19
C HIS A 90 4.24 5.37 -5.25
N GLY A 91 5.41 4.82 -4.89
CA GLY A 91 6.15 3.92 -5.77
C GLY A 91 5.30 2.68 -6.08
N ILE A 92 5.15 2.37 -7.36
CA ILE A 92 4.34 1.24 -7.82
C ILE A 92 5.19 -0.04 -7.75
N PRO A 93 4.76 -1.08 -7.00
CA PRO A 93 5.38 -2.39 -7.00
C PRO A 93 5.64 -2.95 -8.41
N SER A 94 6.81 -3.54 -8.62
CA SER A 94 7.25 -4.01 -9.93
C SER A 94 8.13 -5.25 -9.81
N PRO A 95 7.95 -6.27 -10.68
CA PRO A 95 8.83 -7.43 -10.72
C PRO A 95 10.25 -7.07 -11.17
N LYS A 96 10.46 -5.87 -11.73
CA LYS A 96 11.78 -5.38 -12.18
C LYS A 96 12.54 -4.64 -11.09
N GLN A 97 11.87 -4.18 -10.03
CA GLN A 97 12.52 -3.49 -8.92
C GLN A 97 12.92 -4.53 -7.87
N ILE A 98 14.16 -5.03 -7.97
CA ILE A 98 14.75 -5.99 -7.03
C ILE A 98 15.52 -5.22 -5.96
N LEU A 99 15.23 -5.49 -4.69
CA LEU A 99 15.95 -4.87 -3.58
C LEU A 99 17.41 -5.32 -3.56
N ARG A 100 18.29 -4.39 -3.23
CA ARG A 100 19.73 -4.61 -3.12
C ARG A 100 20.18 -4.34 -1.69
N GLU A 101 21.30 -4.94 -1.31
CA GLU A 101 21.97 -4.62 -0.05
C GLU A 101 22.27 -3.12 0.00
N GLY A 102 21.88 -2.48 1.10
CA GLY A 102 22.03 -1.03 1.31
C GLY A 102 20.88 -0.16 0.79
N ASP A 103 19.89 -0.71 0.09
CA ASP A 103 18.68 0.03 -0.27
C ASP A 103 17.90 0.44 0.99
N ILE A 104 17.37 1.66 0.98
CA ILE A 104 16.40 2.13 1.96
C ILE A 104 15.03 2.11 1.29
N ILE A 105 14.03 1.54 1.97
CA ILE A 105 12.67 1.47 1.45
C ILE A 105 11.66 2.09 2.41
N GLY A 106 10.73 2.85 1.84
CA GLY A 106 9.46 3.20 2.46
C GLY A 106 8.38 2.23 1.98
N VAL A 107 7.55 1.76 2.90
CA VAL A 107 6.35 0.97 2.59
C VAL A 107 5.15 1.70 3.16
N ASP A 108 4.14 1.91 2.34
CA ASP A 108 2.84 2.48 2.73
C ASP A 108 1.74 1.45 2.49
N ILE A 109 0.89 1.23 3.50
CA ILE A 109 -0.13 0.18 3.55
C ILE A 109 -1.48 0.82 3.86
N GLY A 110 -2.45 0.56 2.98
CA GLY A 110 -3.82 1.05 3.10
C GLY A 110 -4.86 -0.05 2.94
#